data_AF-A0A961EM80-F1
#
_entry.id   AF-A0A961EM80-F1
#
_cell.length_a   1.000
_cell.length_b   1.000
_cell.length_c   1.000
_cell.angle_alpha   90.00
_cell.angle_beta   90.00
_cell.angle_gamma   90.00
#
_symmetry.space_group_name_H-M   'P 1'
#
loop_
_entity.id
_entity.type
_entity.pdbx_description
1 polymer ?
#
loop_
_entity_poly.entity_id
_entity_poly.type
_entity_poly.pdbx_seq_one_letter_code
_entity_poly.pdbx_strand_id
1 'polypeptide(L)'
;MPPRRRIAPAAGADALAAWQAAQSSGAVVNREVVATAVRFTLEELAVRHPGRSVEVRVPPFGTVQCVTGPVHRRGTPPNTVETDADTWLALASGRLTWGAAVDAGRVRWSGIRADLSDYVPVVAEPPGGLPAGYDPDG
;
A
#
# COMPACT_ATOMS: atom_id res chain seq x y z
N MET A 1 -8.55 -18.07 -5.19
CA MET A 1 -8.88 -17.02 -6.18
C MET A 1 -8.44 -15.68 -5.61
N PRO A 2 -7.65 -14.89 -6.35
CA PRO A 2 -7.39 -13.50 -5.96
C PRO A 2 -8.71 -12.71 -5.96
N PRO A 3 -8.88 -11.72 -5.07
CA PRO A 3 -10.08 -10.89 -5.06
C PRO A 3 -10.22 -10.16 -6.40
N ARG A 4 -11.47 -10.01 -6.87
CA ARG A 4 -11.75 -9.30 -8.12
C ARG A 4 -11.46 -7.81 -7.93
N ARG A 5 -10.56 -7.24 -8.75
CA ARG A 5 -10.27 -5.79 -8.76
C ARG A 5 -11.57 -5.02 -8.97
N ARG A 6 -11.82 -4.02 -8.11
CA ARG A 6 -12.97 -3.11 -8.23
C ARG A 6 -12.54 -1.79 -8.86
N ILE A 7 -11.28 -1.40 -8.69
CA ILE A 7 -10.72 -0.19 -9.29
C ILE A 7 -9.98 -0.55 -10.56
N ALA A 8 -10.28 0.17 -11.65
CA ALA A 8 -9.54 0.04 -12.89
C ALA A 8 -8.07 0.43 -12.66
N PRO A 9 -7.08 -0.37 -13.09
CA PRO A 9 -5.67 -0.10 -12.81
C PRO A 9 -5.19 1.30 -13.21
N ALA A 10 -5.65 1.81 -14.37
CA ALA A 10 -5.32 3.15 -14.82
C ALA A 10 -5.84 4.23 -13.86
N ALA A 11 -7.13 4.17 -13.48
CA ALA A 11 -7.72 5.13 -12.53
C ALA A 11 -7.04 5.09 -11.15
N GLY A 12 -6.64 3.89 -10.70
CA GLY A 12 -5.88 3.72 -9.45
C GLY A 12 -4.48 4.32 -9.52
N ALA A 13 -3.77 4.10 -10.63
CA ALA A 13 -2.45 4.68 -10.89
C ALA A 13 -2.51 6.21 -10.99
N ASP A 14 -3.47 6.75 -11.72
CA ASP A 14 -3.68 8.21 -11.85
C ASP A 14 -3.96 8.86 -10.49
N ALA A 15 -4.81 8.22 -9.66
CA ALA A 15 -5.11 8.71 -8.33
C ALA A 15 -3.88 8.69 -7.40
N LEU A 16 -3.06 7.64 -7.48
CA LEU A 16 -1.81 7.57 -6.72
C LEU A 16 -0.81 8.63 -7.18
N ALA A 17 -0.65 8.83 -8.48
CA ALA A 17 0.22 9.86 -9.04
C ALA A 17 -0.22 11.27 -8.63
N ALA A 18 -1.53 11.54 -8.63
CA ALA A 18 -2.09 12.81 -8.16
C ALA A 18 -1.80 13.04 -6.67
N TRP A 19 -1.93 12.02 -5.82
CA TRP A 19 -1.54 12.12 -4.41
C TRP A 19 -0.02 12.37 -4.26
N GLN A 20 0.83 11.67 -5.00
CA GLN A 20 2.29 11.89 -4.95
C GLN A 20 2.70 13.30 -5.37
N ALA A 21 2.09 13.84 -6.43
CA ALA A 21 2.34 15.21 -6.89
C ALA A 21 1.90 16.24 -5.84
N ALA A 22 0.78 15.99 -5.15
CA ALA A 22 0.31 16.84 -4.05
C ALA A 22 1.30 16.84 -2.88
N GLN A 23 1.86 15.68 -2.50
CA GLN A 23 2.87 15.59 -1.43
C GLN A 23 4.14 16.39 -1.75
N SER A 24 4.55 16.46 -3.01
CA SER A 24 5.74 17.22 -3.43
C SER A 24 5.49 18.74 -3.50
N SER A 25 4.26 19.16 -3.80
CA SER A 25 3.89 20.57 -3.97
C SER A 25 3.23 21.20 -2.74
N GLY A 26 2.85 20.40 -1.73
CA GLY A 26 2.05 20.84 -0.59
C GLY A 26 0.59 21.15 -0.94
N ALA A 27 0.13 20.74 -2.13
CA ALA A 27 -1.24 20.95 -2.56
C ALA A 27 -2.23 20.06 -1.79
N VAL A 28 -3.46 20.55 -1.62
CA VAL A 28 -4.54 19.74 -1.04
C VAL A 28 -5.09 18.80 -2.11
N VAL A 29 -5.06 17.49 -1.84
CA VAL A 29 -5.66 16.50 -2.74
C VAL A 29 -7.10 16.18 -2.32
N ASN A 30 -7.98 15.96 -3.31
CA ASN A 30 -9.38 15.61 -3.04
C ASN A 30 -9.47 14.27 -2.29
N ARG A 31 -10.32 14.19 -1.26
CA ARG A 31 -10.59 12.96 -0.50
C ARG A 31 -10.94 11.75 -1.38
N GLU A 32 -11.63 11.95 -2.50
CA GLU A 32 -11.96 10.87 -3.45
C GLU A 32 -10.72 10.31 -4.16
N VAL A 33 -9.73 11.17 -4.45
CA VAL A 33 -8.44 10.76 -5.00
C VAL A 33 -7.69 9.92 -3.97
N VAL A 34 -7.64 10.37 -2.71
CA VAL A 34 -7.04 9.58 -1.60
C VAL A 34 -7.75 8.23 -1.46
N ALA A 35 -9.09 8.22 -1.42
CA ALA A 35 -9.87 7.00 -1.29
C ALA A 35 -9.60 6.01 -2.43
N THR A 36 -9.49 6.50 -3.66
CA THR A 36 -9.21 5.70 -4.85
C THR A 36 -7.80 5.13 -4.79
N ALA A 37 -6.79 5.95 -4.48
CA ALA A 37 -5.40 5.50 -4.35
C ALA A 37 -5.24 4.44 -3.23
N VAL A 38 -5.86 4.65 -2.07
CA VAL A 38 -5.80 3.70 -0.94
C VAL A 38 -6.43 2.37 -1.31
N ARG A 39 -7.66 2.39 -1.83
CA ARG A 39 -8.36 1.16 -2.19
C ARG A 39 -7.64 0.41 -3.31
N PHE A 40 -7.12 1.13 -4.30
CA PHE A 40 -6.34 0.54 -5.38
C PHE A 40 -5.09 -0.17 -4.85
N THR A 41 -4.29 0.50 -4.04
CA THR A 41 -3.06 -0.08 -3.48
C THR A 41 -3.32 -1.22 -2.50
N LEU A 42 -4.41 -1.18 -1.73
CA LEU A 42 -4.85 -2.33 -0.92
C LEU A 42 -5.27 -3.52 -1.80
N GLU A 43 -6.02 -3.28 -2.88
CA GLU A 43 -6.38 -4.34 -3.84
C GLU A 43 -5.13 -4.93 -4.51
N GLU A 44 -4.15 -4.11 -4.89
CA GLU A 44 -2.88 -4.58 -5.44
C GLU A 44 -2.13 -5.47 -4.46
N LEU A 45 -2.10 -5.12 -3.17
CA LEU A 45 -1.46 -5.94 -2.13
C LEU A 45 -2.11 -7.33 -2.08
N ALA A 46 -3.44 -7.38 -2.05
CA ALA A 46 -4.20 -8.63 -1.98
C ALA A 46 -4.13 -9.46 -3.27
N VAL A 47 -3.95 -8.82 -4.43
CA VAL A 47 -3.76 -9.51 -5.71
C VAL A 47 -2.36 -10.11 -5.80
N ARG A 48 -1.32 -9.36 -5.38
CA ARG A 48 0.09 -9.80 -5.43
C ARG A 48 0.41 -10.84 -4.35
N HIS A 49 -0.19 -10.68 -3.18
CA HIS A 49 0.02 -11.52 -2.01
C HIS A 49 -1.32 -12.09 -1.52
N PRO A 50 -1.97 -12.97 -2.29
CA PRO A 50 -3.29 -13.48 -1.94
C PRO A 50 -3.25 -14.30 -0.65
N GLY A 51 -4.26 -14.15 0.19
CA GLY A 51 -4.34 -14.91 1.43
C GLY A 51 -5.27 -14.28 2.46
N ARG A 52 -5.27 -14.85 3.66
CA ARG A 52 -6.11 -14.44 4.79
C ARG A 52 -5.37 -14.49 6.12
N SER A 53 -4.04 -14.45 6.06
CA SER A 53 -3.21 -14.54 7.26
C SER A 53 -3.10 -13.18 7.94
N VAL A 54 -3.09 -12.11 7.15
CA VAL A 54 -2.93 -10.72 7.61
C VAL A 54 -4.11 -9.88 7.14
N GLU A 55 -4.67 -9.09 8.05
CA GLU A 55 -5.67 -8.07 7.74
C GLU A 55 -5.02 -6.68 7.79
N VAL A 56 -5.07 -5.94 6.68
CA VAL A 56 -4.56 -4.57 6.57
C VAL A 56 -5.75 -3.61 6.54
N ARG A 57 -5.70 -2.57 7.37
CA ARG A 57 -6.77 -1.58 7.56
C ARG A 57 -6.26 -0.17 7.37
N VAL A 58 -6.98 0.60 6.57
CA VAL A 58 -6.71 2.02 6.32
C VAL A 58 -8.03 2.79 6.49
N PRO A 59 -8.46 3.06 7.73
CA PRO A 59 -9.71 3.78 7.98
C PRO A 59 -9.62 5.23 7.49
N PRO A 60 -10.71 5.79 6.91
CA PRO A 60 -12.02 5.17 6.69
C PRO A 60 -12.16 4.48 5.31
N PHE A 61 -11.06 4.29 4.58
CA PHE A 61 -11.11 4.03 3.13
C PHE A 61 -11.26 2.56 2.74
N GLY A 62 -10.66 1.64 3.51
CA GLY A 62 -10.77 0.22 3.20
C GLY A 62 -9.98 -0.72 4.10
N THR A 63 -10.18 -2.01 3.84
CA THR A 63 -9.43 -3.11 4.43
C THR A 63 -9.30 -4.24 3.42
N VAL A 64 -8.19 -4.98 3.50
CA VAL A 64 -7.97 -6.21 2.72
C VAL A 64 -7.36 -7.30 3.57
N GLN A 65 -7.55 -8.54 3.13
CA GLN A 65 -6.83 -9.70 3.64
C GLN A 65 -5.80 -10.15 2.61
N CYS A 66 -4.60 -10.46 3.08
CA CYS A 66 -3.46 -10.84 2.27
C CYS A 66 -2.56 -11.85 2.99
N VAL A 67 -1.49 -12.25 2.31
CA VAL A 67 -0.44 -13.17 2.77
C VAL A 67 -0.94 -14.60 2.98
N THR A 68 -0.31 -15.54 2.29
CA THR A 68 -0.58 -16.97 2.45
C THR A 68 -0.10 -17.45 3.82
N GLY A 69 -0.80 -18.42 4.39
CA GLY A 69 -0.44 -18.96 5.70
C GLY A 69 -1.62 -19.58 6.44
N PRO A 70 -1.33 -20.34 7.51
CA PRO A 70 -2.36 -20.88 8.37
C PRO A 70 -3.13 -19.75 9.04
N VAL A 71 -4.45 -19.83 8.97
CA VAL A 71 -5.36 -18.97 9.72
C VAL A 71 -5.11 -19.20 11.22
N HIS A 72 -5.22 -18.14 12.04
CA HIS A 72 -5.06 -18.24 13.49
C HIS A 72 -5.79 -19.45 14.04
N ARG A 73 -5.06 -20.29 14.79
CA ARG A 73 -5.69 -21.24 15.70
C ARG A 73 -6.14 -20.50 16.95
N ARG A 74 -7.23 -20.98 17.55
CA ARG A 74 -7.82 -20.44 18.79
C ARG A 74 -6.72 -20.12 19.81
N GLY A 75 -6.63 -18.86 20.25
CA GLY A 75 -5.67 -18.39 21.25
C GLY A 75 -4.52 -17.52 20.74
N THR A 76 -4.32 -17.40 19.42
CA THR A 76 -3.31 -16.47 18.85
C THR A 76 -3.98 -15.17 18.41
N PRO A 77 -3.48 -13.98 18.80
CA PRO A 77 -4.05 -12.72 18.34
C PRO A 77 -3.98 -12.59 16.82
N PRO A 78 -4.95 -11.92 16.18
CA PRO A 78 -4.97 -11.81 14.74
C PRO A 78 -3.74 -11.01 14.23
N ASN A 79 -3.13 -11.45 13.12
CA ASN A 79 -2.17 -10.63 12.38
C ASN A 79 -2.92 -9.46 11.74
N THR A 80 -2.75 -8.28 12.31
CA THR A 80 -3.43 -7.05 11.87
C THR A 80 -2.42 -5.94 11.67
N VAL A 81 -2.66 -5.12 10.67
CA VAL A 81 -1.95 -3.86 10.41
C VAL A 81 -2.99 -2.77 10.26
N GLU A 82 -2.84 -1.66 10.97
CA GLU A 82 -3.71 -0.50 10.88
C GLU A 82 -2.87 0.78 10.84
N THR A 83 -3.18 1.65 9.88
CA THR A 83 -2.46 2.90 9.64
C THR A 83 -3.38 3.93 8.99
N ASP A 84 -3.01 5.21 9.00
CA ASP A 84 -3.68 6.25 8.23
C ASP A 84 -3.37 6.15 6.72
N ALA A 85 -4.10 6.92 5.92
CA ALA A 85 -4.00 6.89 4.46
C ALA A 85 -2.66 7.40 3.92
N ASP A 86 -2.09 8.46 4.50
CA ASP A 86 -0.83 9.02 4.01
C ASP A 86 0.33 8.08 4.30
N THR A 87 0.36 7.50 5.50
CA THR A 87 1.34 6.48 5.86
C THR A 87 1.19 5.23 4.96
N TRP A 88 -0.03 4.76 4.71
CA TRP A 88 -0.26 3.62 3.81
C TRP A 88 0.22 3.90 2.39
N LEU A 89 -0.15 5.05 1.81
CA LEU A 89 0.24 5.40 0.44
C LEU A 89 1.75 5.61 0.32
N ALA A 90 2.40 6.14 1.35
CA ALA A 90 3.85 6.26 1.40
C ALA A 90 4.53 4.88 1.43
N LEU A 91 4.02 3.93 2.22
CA LEU A 91 4.50 2.54 2.23
C LEU A 91 4.26 1.87 0.87
N ALA A 92 3.03 1.94 0.37
CA ALA A 92 2.62 1.26 -0.85
C ALA A 92 3.37 1.76 -2.10
N SER A 93 3.84 3.00 -2.10
CA SER A 93 4.62 3.61 -3.18
C SER A 93 6.13 3.69 -2.92
N GLY A 94 6.61 3.20 -1.77
CA GLY A 94 8.04 3.16 -1.45
C GLY A 94 8.64 4.48 -0.95
N ARG A 95 7.82 5.52 -0.73
CA ARG A 95 8.25 6.80 -0.12
C ARG A 95 8.55 6.68 1.38
N LEU A 96 8.06 5.63 2.02
CA LEU A 96 8.31 5.29 3.41
C LEU A 96 8.62 3.80 3.50
N THR A 97 9.69 3.42 4.19
CA THR A 97 9.98 2.00 4.47
C THR A 97 9.13 1.50 5.63
N TRP A 98 8.83 0.20 5.66
CA TRP A 98 8.13 -0.42 6.78
C TRP A 98 8.80 -0.13 8.15
N GLY A 99 10.10 -0.37 8.27
CA GLY A 99 10.85 -0.13 9.51
C GLY A 99 10.71 1.30 10.02
N ALA A 100 10.94 2.30 9.16
CA ALA A 100 10.77 3.71 9.53
C ALA A 100 9.33 4.05 9.97
N ALA A 101 8.31 3.42 9.39
CA ALA A 101 6.92 3.64 9.78
C ALA A 101 6.61 3.06 11.17
N VAL A 102 7.17 1.88 11.47
CA VAL A 102 7.08 1.23 12.79
C VAL A 102 7.84 2.03 13.84
N ASP A 103 9.08 2.43 13.57
CA ASP A 103 9.92 3.21 14.47
C ASP A 103 9.30 4.57 14.82
N ALA A 104 8.63 5.19 13.84
CA ALA A 104 7.90 6.45 14.03
C ALA A 104 6.51 6.28 14.69
N GLY A 105 6.10 5.04 15.02
CA GLY A 105 4.79 4.76 15.63
C GLY A 105 3.59 5.05 14.71
N ARG A 106 3.81 5.12 13.39
CA ARG A 106 2.76 5.44 12.40
C ARG A 106 1.91 4.22 12.03
N VAL A 107 2.40 3.02 12.32
CA VAL A 107 1.72 1.76 12.05
C VAL A 107 1.43 1.04 13.37
N ARG A 108 0.16 0.70 13.59
CA ARG A 108 -0.24 -0.26 14.63
C ARG A 108 -0.26 -1.64 14.01
N TRP A 109 0.52 -2.56 14.55
CA TRP A 109 0.54 -3.94 14.06
C TRP A 109 0.58 -4.93 15.23
N SER A 110 0.06 -6.13 14.99
CA SER A 110 -0.01 -7.22 15.96
C SER A 110 0.13 -8.54 15.22
N GLY A 111 0.81 -9.53 15.82
CA GLY A 111 0.96 -10.88 15.27
C GLY A 111 2.24 -11.07 14.44
N ILE A 112 2.81 -12.27 14.51
CA ILE A 112 4.13 -12.62 13.95
C ILE A 112 4.20 -12.42 12.43
N ARG A 113 3.06 -12.50 11.71
CA ARG A 113 3.02 -12.34 10.26
C ARG A 113 2.58 -10.94 9.80
N ALA A 114 2.29 -10.01 10.72
CA ALA A 114 1.86 -8.67 10.35
C ALA A 114 3.02 -7.75 9.94
N ASP A 115 4.26 -8.26 9.92
CA ASP A 115 5.38 -7.57 9.30
C ASP A 115 5.15 -7.49 7.78
N LEU A 116 5.07 -6.27 7.24
CA LEU A 116 4.90 -6.04 5.80
C LEU A 116 6.18 -5.65 5.07
N SER A 117 7.37 -5.75 5.70
CA SER A 117 8.65 -5.36 5.09
C SER A 117 8.86 -5.94 3.70
N ASP A 118 8.48 -7.21 3.50
CA ASP A 118 8.69 -7.96 2.25
C ASP A 118 7.50 -7.83 1.28
N TYR A 119 6.44 -7.12 1.68
CA TYR A 119 5.20 -6.96 0.92
C TYR A 119 4.96 -5.50 0.46
N VAL A 120 5.82 -4.57 0.89
CA VAL A 120 5.83 -3.17 0.42
C VAL A 120 7.21 -2.81 -0.14
N PRO A 121 7.30 -1.95 -1.18
CA PRO A 121 6.22 -1.25 -1.84
C PRO A 121 5.31 -2.16 -2.68
N VAL A 122 4.03 -1.82 -2.73
CA VAL A 122 3.01 -2.58 -3.44
C VAL A 122 2.98 -2.22 -4.92
N VAL A 123 3.24 -0.97 -5.25
CA VAL A 123 3.49 -0.54 -6.63
C VAL A 123 4.97 -0.24 -6.75
N ALA A 124 5.65 -0.92 -7.67
CA ALA A 124 7.01 -0.53 -8.01
C ALA A 124 6.96 0.77 -8.81
N GLU A 125 7.89 1.69 -8.58
CA GLU A 125 8.28 2.58 -9.68
C GLU A 125 8.62 1.69 -10.88
N PRO A 126 8.22 2.06 -12.11
CA PRO A 126 8.58 1.28 -13.27
C PRO A 126 10.12 1.11 -13.29
N PRO A 127 10.65 -0.13 -13.42
CA PRO A 127 12.07 -0.31 -13.59
C PRO A 127 12.47 0.37 -14.91
N GLY A 128 13.14 1.52 -14.82
CA GLY A 128 13.56 2.28 -16.01
C GLY A 128 13.00 3.70 -16.13
N GLY A 129 12.59 4.35 -15.05
CA GLY A 129 12.54 5.82 -15.01
C GLY A 129 13.94 6.40 -15.18
N LEU A 130 14.47 6.39 -16.39
CA LEU A 130 15.61 7.23 -16.73
C LEU A 130 15.24 8.67 -16.40
N PRO A 131 16.12 9.44 -15.74
CA PRO A 131 15.86 10.86 -15.50
C PRO A 131 15.56 11.52 -16.85
N ALA A 132 14.58 12.44 -16.87
CA ALA A 132 14.30 13.24 -18.05
C ALA A 132 15.60 13.92 -18.52
N GLY A 133 16.20 13.39 -19.60
CA GLY A 133 17.51 13.82 -20.09
C GLY A 133 18.49 12.71 -20.52
N TYR A 134 18.15 11.43 -20.43
CA TYR A 134 19.00 10.37 -21.01
C TYR A 134 18.74 10.24 -22.52
N ASP A 135 19.67 10.79 -23.32
CA ASP A 135 19.82 10.48 -24.74
C ASP A 135 20.96 9.46 -24.89
N PRO A 136 20.70 8.21 -25.32
CA PRO A 136 21.75 7.22 -25.51
C PRO A 136 22.63 7.47 -26.74
N ASP A 137 22.25 8.39 -27.62
CA ASP A 137 22.92 8.65 -28.91
C ASP A 137 23.33 10.14 -29.09
N GLY A 138 23.27 10.94 -28.02
CA GLY A 138 23.62 12.37 -28.01
C GLY A 138 25.07 12.69 -27.62
#